data_AF-A0A8T7M7S2-F1
#
_entry.id   AF-A0A8T7M7S2-F1
#
_cell.length_a   1.000
_cell.length_b   1.000
_cell.length_c   1.000
_cell.angle_alpha   90.00
_cell.angle_beta   90.00
_cell.angle_gamma   90.00
#
_symmetry.space_group_name_H-M   'P 1'
#
loop_
_entity.id
_entity.type
_entity.pdbx_description
1 polymer ?
#
loop_
_entity_poly.entity_id
_entity_poly.type
_entity_poly.pdbx_seq_one_letter_code
_entity_poly.pdbx_strand_id
1 'polypeptide(L)'
;MKRQERKTGGIEKESKVNMEEPQESMTERRKELLRTIINEYVNNYLPVSSEMIVNKYKLPISPATVRNEMAELEREGYITHPHTSAGRIPSDKGYRYYVEHLMERQGGLSLPEQHNIQHQFYQVQLELNEWIRLAAGVVARTSQNVGVVSSPYVFDGRLKRLEVIGVQERLALVVAVTQDGSIKEQMLSLEDPITQEELSIISNRLNATLCNQNRTQIEIKVRDWAEELDKIVATRLVEMLRSLEQYRDVQLYREGLANILNQPEFNNISTMRQVMQTIETGNALPTLIPEILQNYEGGVQVVIGGENRFDDMRLLSVVLARYGIDGQVVGVVGLVGSTRMEYNRSISTVQYIAHLMTNLLTERSGNNFIGPT
;
A
#
# COMPACT_ATOMS: atom_id res chain seq x y z
N MET A 1 -22.15 28.60 -71.28
CA MET A 1 -22.29 29.11 -69.90
C MET A 1 -22.41 27.92 -68.96
N LYS A 2 -21.30 27.56 -68.31
CA LYS A 2 -21.09 27.50 -66.84
C LYS A 2 -21.60 26.18 -66.20
N ARG A 3 -20.70 25.25 -65.82
CA ARG A 3 -20.01 25.14 -64.50
C ARG A 3 -21.02 24.94 -63.36
N GLN A 4 -21.04 23.78 -62.69
CA GLN A 4 -20.47 23.46 -61.35
C GLN A 4 -21.53 22.53 -60.71
N GLU A 5 -21.31 21.61 -59.77
CA GLU A 5 -20.18 21.25 -58.91
C GLU A 5 -20.49 19.89 -58.26
N ARG A 6 -19.44 19.20 -57.86
CA ARG A 6 -19.45 18.00 -57.00
C ARG A 6 -20.04 18.34 -55.62
N LYS A 7 -20.84 17.44 -55.04
CA LYS A 7 -20.83 17.20 -53.59
C LYS A 7 -20.92 15.71 -53.28
N THR A 8 -19.79 15.19 -52.85
CA THR A 8 -19.60 13.99 -52.05
C THR A 8 -20.39 14.10 -50.75
N GLY A 9 -21.40 13.25 -50.57
CA GLY A 9 -22.05 13.03 -49.27
C GLY A 9 -21.27 11.97 -48.51
N GLY A 10 -20.42 12.41 -47.59
CA GLY A 10 -19.76 11.54 -46.62
C GLY A 10 -20.78 10.99 -45.62
N ILE A 11 -20.64 9.72 -45.31
CA ILE A 11 -21.33 9.02 -44.23
C ILE A 11 -20.92 9.69 -42.91
N GLU A 12 -21.89 10.32 -42.25
CA GLU A 12 -21.73 10.89 -40.92
C GLU A 12 -21.35 9.79 -39.93
N LYS A 13 -20.17 9.94 -39.31
CA LYS A 13 -19.76 9.18 -38.14
C LYS A 13 -20.60 9.65 -36.96
N GLU A 14 -21.47 8.77 -36.48
CA GLU A 14 -22.03 8.87 -35.12
C GLU A 14 -20.88 8.80 -34.12
N SER A 15 -20.39 9.97 -33.73
CA SER A 15 -19.53 10.14 -32.58
C SER A 15 -20.41 9.97 -31.35
N LYS A 16 -20.31 8.81 -30.69
CA LYS A 16 -20.80 8.62 -29.33
C LYS A 16 -20.02 9.59 -28.44
N VAL A 17 -20.66 10.72 -28.13
CA VAL A 17 -20.22 11.62 -27.06
C VAL A 17 -20.44 10.85 -25.76
N ASN A 18 -19.35 10.34 -25.18
CA ASN A 18 -19.32 10.01 -23.76
C ASN A 18 -19.56 11.33 -23.03
N MET A 19 -20.79 11.52 -22.55
CA MET A 19 -21.09 12.52 -21.53
C MET A 19 -20.47 12.00 -20.24
N GLU A 20 -19.20 12.34 -20.01
CA GLU A 20 -18.68 12.40 -18.65
C GLU A 20 -19.49 13.48 -17.94
N GLU A 21 -20.28 13.07 -16.94
CA GLU A 21 -20.93 13.99 -16.02
C GLU A 21 -19.87 14.90 -15.40
N PRO A 22 -20.11 16.22 -15.27
CA PRO A 22 -19.11 17.13 -14.76
C PRO A 22 -18.87 16.81 -13.28
N GLN A 23 -17.66 16.32 -12.99
CA GLN A 23 -17.11 16.28 -11.63
C GLN A 23 -17.15 17.73 -11.10
N GLU A 24 -18.11 18.07 -10.23
CA GLU A 24 -18.14 19.37 -9.55
C GLU A 24 -16.82 19.54 -8.80
N SER A 25 -15.91 20.35 -9.36
CA SER A 25 -14.58 20.52 -8.79
C SER A 25 -14.70 21.37 -7.53
N MET A 26 -14.17 20.84 -6.42
CA MET A 26 -14.03 21.58 -5.16
C MET A 26 -13.38 22.94 -5.43
N THR A 27 -14.05 24.03 -5.06
CA THR A 27 -13.47 25.38 -5.19
C THR A 27 -12.23 25.53 -4.31
N GLU A 28 -11.27 26.35 -4.71
CA GLU A 28 -10.05 26.60 -3.92
C GLU A 28 -10.37 27.05 -2.48
N ARG A 29 -11.44 27.81 -2.30
CA ARG A 29 -11.91 28.21 -0.97
C ARG A 29 -12.40 27.02 -0.13
N ARG A 30 -13.13 26.06 -0.72
CA ARG A 30 -13.58 24.84 -0.03
C ARG A 30 -12.41 23.92 0.30
N LYS A 31 -11.41 23.83 -0.59
CA LYS A 31 -10.15 23.12 -0.34
C LYS A 31 -9.41 23.69 0.86
N GLU A 32 -9.22 25.00 0.91
CA GLU A 32 -8.55 25.67 2.03
C GLU A 32 -9.34 25.54 3.33
N LEU A 33 -10.66 25.63 3.27
CA LEU A 33 -11.53 25.41 4.42
C LEU A 33 -11.43 23.97 4.95
N LEU A 34 -11.47 22.98 4.07
CA LEU A 34 -11.31 21.57 4.44
C LEU A 34 -9.93 21.31 5.05
N ARG A 35 -8.86 21.85 4.44
CA ARG A 35 -7.49 21.79 4.98
C ARG A 35 -7.43 22.37 6.39
N THR A 36 -8.07 23.52 6.61
CA THR A 36 -8.14 24.19 7.91
C THR A 36 -8.88 23.34 8.94
N ILE A 37 -10.06 22.81 8.60
CA ILE A 37 -10.85 21.95 9.49
C ILE A 37 -10.05 20.71 9.89
N ILE A 38 -9.40 20.06 8.94
CA ILE A 38 -8.58 18.87 9.20
C ILE A 38 -7.43 19.22 10.14
N ASN A 39 -6.63 20.25 9.82
CA ASN A 39 -5.51 20.65 10.66
C ASN A 39 -5.96 21.02 12.09
N GLU A 40 -7.06 21.76 12.24
CA GLU A 40 -7.59 22.12 13.57
C GLU A 40 -8.07 20.91 14.34
N TYR A 41 -8.78 20.00 13.68
CA TYR A 41 -9.27 18.80 14.34
C TYR A 41 -8.10 17.89 14.75
N VAL A 42 -7.12 17.69 13.84
CA VAL A 42 -5.91 16.91 14.10
C VAL A 42 -5.14 17.44 15.31
N ASN A 43 -4.98 18.77 15.44
CA ASN A 43 -4.21 19.35 16.53
C ASN A 43 -4.94 19.38 17.88
N ASN A 44 -6.28 19.53 17.89
CA ASN A 44 -7.01 19.84 19.14
C ASN A 44 -8.00 18.76 19.59
N TYR A 45 -8.36 17.81 18.73
CA TYR A 45 -9.43 16.83 18.98
C TYR A 45 -10.78 17.47 19.38
N LEU A 46 -11.06 18.67 18.88
CA LEU A 46 -12.30 19.39 19.15
C LEU A 46 -13.07 19.62 17.84
N PRO A 47 -14.40 19.37 17.82
CA PRO A 47 -15.22 19.72 16.66
C PRO A 47 -15.06 21.19 16.28
N VAL A 48 -14.88 21.44 14.99
CA VAL A 48 -14.53 22.75 14.44
C VAL A 48 -15.80 23.54 14.12
N SER A 49 -15.95 24.73 14.70
CA SER A 49 -17.07 25.63 14.42
C SER A 49 -16.69 26.73 13.42
N SER A 50 -17.68 27.22 12.68
CA SER A 50 -17.48 28.34 11.73
C SER A 50 -16.98 29.61 12.43
N GLU A 51 -17.46 29.87 13.64
CA GLU A 51 -17.03 31.03 14.46
C GLU A 51 -15.57 30.90 14.90
N MET A 52 -15.14 29.70 15.31
CA MET A 52 -13.75 29.44 15.67
C MET A 52 -12.81 29.72 14.49
N ILE A 53 -13.15 29.23 13.28
CA ILE A 53 -12.32 29.45 12.10
C ILE A 53 -12.18 30.94 11.78
N VAL A 54 -13.30 31.67 11.72
CA VAL A 54 -13.28 33.11 11.37
C VAL A 54 -12.47 33.91 12.39
N ASN A 55 -12.67 33.65 13.69
CA ASN A 55 -11.99 34.39 14.75
C ASN A 55 -10.49 34.07 14.82
N LYS A 56 -10.11 32.78 14.72
CA LYS A 56 -8.72 32.33 14.82
C LYS A 56 -7.89 32.76 13.61
N TYR A 57 -8.43 32.62 12.41
CA TYR A 57 -7.71 32.92 11.16
C TYR A 57 -7.99 34.33 10.60
N LYS A 58 -8.81 35.13 11.29
CA LYS A 58 -9.18 36.51 10.90
C LYS A 58 -9.63 36.60 9.43
N LEU A 59 -10.47 35.65 9.02
CA LEU A 59 -10.93 35.58 7.63
C LEU A 59 -11.77 36.81 7.28
N PRO A 60 -11.67 37.34 6.04
CA PRO A 60 -12.44 38.51 5.60
C PRO A 60 -13.93 38.18 5.29
N ILE A 61 -14.46 37.10 5.86
CA ILE A 61 -15.83 36.59 5.62
C ILE A 61 -16.53 36.30 6.95
N SER A 62 -17.86 36.34 6.93
CA SER A 62 -18.67 36.13 8.13
C SER A 62 -18.75 34.65 8.53
N PRO A 63 -19.02 34.33 9.81
CA PRO A 63 -19.30 32.96 10.25
C PRO A 63 -20.47 32.30 9.50
N ALA A 64 -21.46 33.08 9.06
CA ALA A 64 -22.57 32.57 8.25
C ALA A 64 -22.10 32.07 6.88
N THR A 65 -21.18 32.80 6.24
CA THR A 65 -20.58 32.42 4.96
C THR A 65 -19.75 31.13 5.10
N VAL A 66 -18.96 30.99 6.18
CA VAL A 66 -18.22 29.76 6.47
C VAL A 66 -19.15 28.58 6.76
N ARG A 67 -20.24 28.81 7.50
CA ARG A 67 -21.25 27.78 7.81
C ARG A 67 -21.91 27.24 6.54
N ASN A 68 -22.18 28.09 5.54
CA ASN A 68 -22.73 27.65 4.25
C ASN A 68 -21.75 26.76 3.47
N GLU A 69 -20.45 27.09 3.47
CA GLU A 69 -19.45 26.21 2.83
C GLU A 69 -19.26 24.90 3.59
N MET A 70 -19.30 24.93 4.92
CA MET A 70 -19.28 23.70 5.74
C MET A 70 -20.50 22.82 5.46
N ALA A 71 -21.69 23.41 5.29
CA ALA A 71 -22.89 22.65 4.94
C ALA A 71 -22.74 21.95 3.58
N GLU A 72 -22.04 22.57 2.65
CA GLU A 72 -21.71 21.93 1.38
C GLU A 72 -20.71 20.77 1.54
N LEU A 73 -19.59 21.02 2.22
CA LEU A 73 -18.58 19.98 2.48
C LEU A 73 -19.21 18.78 3.20
N GLU A 74 -20.20 19.02 4.05
CA GLU A 74 -21.00 17.98 4.71
C GLU A 74 -21.93 17.25 3.74
N ARG A 75 -22.66 17.98 2.89
CA ARG A 75 -23.52 17.41 1.84
C ARG A 75 -22.73 16.51 0.88
N GLU A 76 -21.50 16.90 0.56
CA GLU A 76 -20.57 16.13 -0.26
C GLU A 76 -19.83 15.02 0.52
N GLY A 77 -20.00 14.97 1.84
CA GLY A 77 -19.49 13.91 2.72
C GLY A 77 -18.03 14.04 3.15
N TYR A 78 -17.38 15.19 2.97
CA TYR A 78 -15.99 15.42 3.41
C TYR A 78 -15.87 15.73 4.91
N ILE A 79 -16.93 16.28 5.50
CA ILE A 79 -17.03 16.51 6.93
C ILE A 79 -18.37 15.99 7.46
N THR A 80 -18.44 15.75 8.76
CA THR A 80 -19.65 15.27 9.44
C THR A 80 -19.76 15.91 10.82
N HIS A 81 -20.77 15.54 11.59
CA HIS A 81 -20.88 15.88 13.00
C HIS A 81 -20.81 14.62 13.87
N PRO A 82 -20.15 14.68 15.03
CA PRO A 82 -20.26 13.60 16.01
C PRO A 82 -21.67 13.53 16.62
N HIS A 83 -22.33 14.69 16.81
CA HIS A 83 -23.71 14.83 17.30
C HIS A 83 -24.38 16.06 16.68
N THR A 84 -25.72 16.11 16.69
CA THR A 84 -26.57 17.13 16.02
C THR A 84 -26.30 18.59 16.43
N SER A 85 -25.63 18.83 17.56
CA SER A 85 -25.30 20.18 18.08
C SER A 85 -23.80 20.48 18.16
N ALA A 86 -22.94 19.55 17.73
CA ALA A 86 -21.49 19.73 17.78
C ALA A 86 -20.95 20.48 16.55
N GLY A 87 -19.71 20.96 16.61
CA GLY A 87 -18.98 21.44 15.43
C GLY A 87 -18.79 20.33 14.38
N ARG A 88 -18.03 20.62 13.32
CA ARG A 88 -17.72 19.64 12.27
C ARG A 88 -16.43 18.89 12.57
N ILE A 89 -16.39 17.62 12.16
CA ILE A 89 -15.20 16.78 12.15
C ILE A 89 -14.97 16.25 10.73
N PRO A 90 -13.72 15.95 10.33
CA PRO A 90 -13.47 15.29 9.05
C PRO A 90 -14.07 13.90 9.02
N SER A 91 -14.56 13.48 7.86
CA SER A 91 -14.88 12.07 7.59
C SER A 91 -13.65 11.35 7.01
N ASP A 92 -13.72 10.02 6.88
CA ASP A 92 -12.69 9.25 6.17
C ASP A 92 -12.47 9.77 4.74
N LYS A 93 -13.56 10.14 4.04
CA LYS A 93 -13.50 10.78 2.71
C LYS A 93 -12.79 12.13 2.76
N GLY A 94 -12.99 12.91 3.81
CA GLY A 94 -12.28 14.17 4.05
C GLY A 94 -10.77 13.97 4.17
N TYR A 95 -10.36 13.00 4.99
CA TYR A 95 -8.94 12.65 5.14
C TYR A 95 -8.33 12.10 3.86
N ARG A 96 -9.04 11.23 3.14
CA ARG A 96 -8.61 10.70 1.83
C ARG A 96 -8.35 11.83 0.84
N TYR A 97 -9.30 12.75 0.69
CA TYR A 97 -9.14 13.91 -0.18
C TYR A 97 -7.95 14.79 0.23
N TYR A 98 -7.75 14.99 1.53
CA TYR A 98 -6.61 15.73 2.06
C TYR A 98 -5.27 15.08 1.70
N VAL A 99 -5.12 13.77 1.95
CA VAL A 99 -3.89 13.02 1.66
C VAL A 99 -3.53 13.07 0.17
N GLU A 100 -4.53 13.00 -0.70
CA GLU A 100 -4.33 12.98 -2.15
C GLU A 100 -4.08 14.36 -2.77
N HIS A 101 -4.78 15.40 -2.28
CA HIS A 101 -4.89 16.67 -3.00
C HIS A 101 -4.44 17.90 -2.21
N LEU A 102 -4.50 17.89 -0.86
CA LEU A 102 -4.31 19.09 -0.04
C LEU A 102 -3.01 19.07 0.78
N MET A 103 -2.48 17.88 1.03
CA MET A 103 -1.27 17.68 1.81
C MET A 103 -0.05 18.15 1.02
N GLU A 104 0.77 18.99 1.65
CA GLU A 104 2.10 19.30 1.14
C GLU A 104 2.98 18.06 1.30
N ARG A 105 3.41 17.47 0.18
CA ARG A 105 4.24 16.25 0.17
C ARG A 105 5.67 16.47 0.71
N GLN A 106 6.01 17.70 1.09
CA GLN A 106 7.32 18.07 1.65
C GLN A 106 7.11 18.77 2.99
N GLY A 107 7.95 18.47 3.98
CA GLY A 107 8.03 19.23 5.24
C GLY A 107 7.52 18.53 6.50
N GLY A 108 7.04 17.28 6.43
CA GLY A 108 6.65 16.53 7.64
C GLY A 108 7.83 16.11 8.54
N LEU A 109 9.07 16.22 8.04
CA LEU A 109 10.31 15.97 8.79
C LEU A 109 11.34 17.05 8.47
N SER A 110 11.84 17.74 9.50
CA SER A 110 12.88 18.75 9.36
C SER A 110 14.26 18.13 9.08
N LEU A 111 15.18 18.87 8.44
CA LEU A 111 16.55 18.39 8.20
C LEU A 111 17.30 17.98 9.49
N PRO A 112 17.19 18.71 10.63
CA PRO A 112 17.78 18.26 11.88
C PRO A 112 17.20 16.92 12.38
N GLU A 113 15.88 16.72 12.25
CA GLU A 113 15.26 15.43 12.61
C GLU A 113 15.78 14.31 11.71
N GLN A 114 15.87 14.54 10.40
CA GLN A 114 16.43 13.57 9.45
C GLN A 114 17.88 13.19 9.81
N HIS A 115 18.75 14.18 10.06
CA HIS A 115 20.13 13.91 10.48
C HIS A 115 20.21 13.15 11.81
N ASN A 116 19.37 13.50 12.80
CA ASN A 116 19.33 12.79 14.08
C ASN A 116 18.87 11.34 13.93
N ILE A 117 17.91 11.09 13.05
CA ILE A 117 17.46 9.74 12.72
C ILE A 117 18.61 8.98 12.07
N GLN A 118 19.20 9.53 10.99
CA GLN A 118 20.30 8.90 10.27
C GLN A 118 21.47 8.54 11.20
N HIS A 119 21.84 9.45 12.10
CA HIS A 119 22.91 9.22 13.07
C HIS A 119 22.60 8.06 14.02
N GLN A 120 21.37 7.95 14.55
CA GLN A 120 20.96 6.80 15.37
C GLN A 120 21.15 5.48 14.63
N PHE A 121 20.83 5.46 13.34
CA PHE A 121 20.93 4.26 12.50
C PHE A 121 22.39 3.82 12.22
N TYR A 122 23.34 4.75 12.11
CA TYR A 122 24.77 4.42 11.94
C TYR A 122 25.48 4.01 13.24
N GLN A 123 24.91 4.33 14.41
CA GLN A 123 25.50 3.98 15.71
C GLN A 123 25.21 2.55 16.16
N VAL A 124 24.13 1.93 15.67
CA VAL A 124 23.78 0.55 16.00
C VAL A 124 24.73 -0.40 15.27
N GLN A 125 25.42 -1.26 16.00
CA GLN A 125 26.26 -2.31 15.41
C GLN A 125 25.39 -3.24 14.55
N LEU A 126 25.98 -3.81 13.49
CA LEU A 126 25.34 -4.43 12.31
C LEU A 126 24.46 -5.68 12.56
N GLU A 127 23.63 -5.74 13.60
CA GLU A 127 22.60 -6.75 13.77
C GLU A 127 21.26 -6.30 13.15
N LEU A 128 20.78 -7.09 12.20
CA LEU A 128 19.58 -6.79 11.42
C LEU A 128 18.33 -6.63 12.30
N ASN A 129 18.22 -7.41 13.37
CA ASN A 129 17.07 -7.36 14.28
C ASN A 129 17.04 -6.08 15.14
N GLU A 130 18.20 -5.59 15.59
CA GLU A 130 18.28 -4.33 16.34
C GLU A 130 17.87 -3.15 15.45
N TRP A 131 18.27 -3.21 14.18
CA TRP A 131 17.93 -2.22 13.19
C TRP A 131 16.43 -2.12 12.90
N ILE A 132 15.75 -3.27 12.75
CA ILE A 132 14.30 -3.32 12.55
C ILE A 132 13.56 -2.75 13.77
N ARG A 133 14.00 -3.09 14.99
CA ARG A 133 13.43 -2.53 16.22
C ARG A 133 13.66 -1.03 16.33
N LEU A 134 14.87 -0.55 16.00
CA LEU A 134 15.16 0.87 15.96
C LEU A 134 14.24 1.59 14.98
N ALA A 135 14.02 1.05 13.78
CA ALA A 135 13.12 1.61 12.79
C ALA A 135 11.68 1.71 13.32
N ALA A 136 11.15 0.62 13.89
CA ALA A 136 9.82 0.65 14.50
C ALA A 136 9.73 1.72 15.59
N GLY A 137 10.75 1.81 16.46
CA GLY A 137 10.81 2.78 17.55
C GLY A 137 10.92 4.23 17.07
N VAL A 138 11.71 4.51 16.04
CA VAL A 138 11.85 5.84 15.45
C VAL A 138 10.53 6.26 14.79
N VAL A 139 9.91 5.37 13.99
CA VAL A 139 8.62 5.65 13.38
C VAL A 139 7.58 5.95 14.45
N ALA A 140 7.52 5.14 15.51
CA ALA A 140 6.58 5.32 16.60
C ALA A 140 6.76 6.66 17.33
N ARG A 141 7.99 6.98 17.76
CA ARG A 141 8.28 8.22 18.50
C ARG A 141 8.07 9.47 17.65
N THR A 142 8.52 9.43 16.40
CA THR A 142 8.43 10.59 15.51
C THR A 142 7.00 10.86 15.10
N SER A 143 6.19 9.83 14.86
CA SER A 143 4.80 10.01 14.43
C SER A 143 3.77 10.06 15.58
N GLN A 144 4.17 9.70 16.82
CA GLN A 144 3.25 9.50 17.95
C GLN A 144 2.15 8.46 17.66
N ASN A 145 2.50 7.43 16.89
CA ASN A 145 1.64 6.29 16.56
C ASN A 145 2.36 4.96 16.89
N VAL A 146 1.75 3.83 16.58
CA VAL A 146 2.45 2.53 16.66
C VAL A 146 3.30 2.38 15.42
N GLY A 147 4.61 2.25 15.57
CA GLY A 147 5.51 1.93 14.46
C GLY A 147 5.50 0.43 14.21
N VAL A 148 5.38 0.02 12.96
CA VAL A 148 5.34 -1.38 12.53
C VAL A 148 6.38 -1.61 11.45
N VAL A 149 7.24 -2.61 11.64
CA VAL A 149 8.27 -2.96 10.66
C VAL A 149 8.35 -4.47 10.54
N SER A 150 8.37 -5.00 9.33
CA SER A 150 8.61 -6.42 9.11
C SER A 150 10.09 -6.73 9.17
N SER A 151 10.47 -7.97 9.48
CA SER A 151 11.77 -8.48 9.02
C SER A 151 11.85 -8.38 7.50
N PRO A 152 13.02 -8.03 6.93
CA PRO A 152 13.20 -8.20 5.51
C PRO A 152 13.27 -9.70 5.23
N TYR A 153 12.59 -10.15 4.19
CA TYR A 153 12.65 -11.52 3.74
C TYR A 153 13.27 -11.58 2.35
N VAL A 154 14.16 -12.54 2.15
CA VAL A 154 14.65 -12.92 0.83
C VAL A 154 13.60 -13.87 0.25
N PHE A 155 12.88 -13.44 -0.78
CA PHE A 155 12.20 -14.42 -1.61
C PHE A 155 13.07 -14.73 -2.82
N ASP A 156 13.83 -15.82 -2.70
CA ASP A 156 14.52 -16.44 -3.83
C ASP A 156 14.01 -17.87 -3.98
N GLY A 157 12.69 -18.03 -4.07
CA GLY A 157 12.02 -19.29 -4.37
C GLY A 157 12.37 -19.74 -5.78
N ARG A 158 13.60 -20.23 -5.96
CA ARG A 158 14.09 -20.73 -7.25
C ARG A 158 13.42 -22.04 -7.56
N LEU A 159 12.92 -22.16 -8.78
CA LEU A 159 12.36 -23.41 -9.27
C LEU A 159 13.44 -24.49 -9.24
N LYS A 160 13.21 -25.56 -8.48
CA LYS A 160 14.02 -26.78 -8.51
C LYS A 160 13.46 -27.77 -9.53
N ARG A 161 12.14 -27.89 -9.60
CA ARG A 161 11.46 -28.80 -10.52
C ARG A 161 10.01 -28.41 -10.76
N LEU A 162 9.55 -28.57 -11.99
CA LEU A 162 8.15 -28.47 -12.40
C LEU A 162 7.70 -29.82 -12.96
N GLU A 163 6.60 -30.36 -12.47
CA GLU A 163 5.95 -31.56 -13.03
C GLU A 163 4.53 -31.21 -13.48
N VAL A 164 4.11 -31.80 -14.59
CA VAL A 164 2.74 -31.68 -15.10
C VAL A 164 2.20 -33.08 -15.33
N ILE A 165 1.16 -33.43 -14.58
CA ILE A 165 0.65 -34.80 -14.49
C ILE A 165 -0.83 -34.78 -14.90
N GLY A 166 -1.17 -35.48 -15.98
CA GLY A 166 -2.54 -35.68 -16.43
C GLY A 166 -3.35 -36.46 -15.39
N VAL A 167 -4.48 -35.89 -14.98
CA VAL A 167 -5.45 -36.50 -14.07
C VAL A 167 -6.64 -37.04 -14.85
N GLN A 168 -7.08 -36.29 -15.87
CA GLN A 168 -8.13 -36.64 -16.83
C GLN A 168 -7.76 -36.02 -18.19
N GLU A 169 -8.53 -36.32 -19.25
CA GLU A 169 -8.26 -35.82 -20.60
C GLU A 169 -8.03 -34.30 -20.65
N ARG A 170 -8.79 -33.51 -19.88
CA ARG A 170 -8.72 -32.05 -19.86
C ARG A 170 -8.32 -31.45 -18.51
N LEU A 171 -7.70 -32.26 -17.64
CA LEU A 171 -7.32 -31.83 -16.30
C LEU A 171 -5.93 -32.35 -15.97
N ALA A 172 -5.01 -31.44 -15.66
CA ALA A 172 -3.66 -31.76 -15.22
C ALA A 172 -3.38 -31.17 -13.83
N LEU A 173 -2.52 -31.85 -13.06
CA LEU A 173 -1.94 -31.37 -11.83
C LEU A 173 -0.55 -30.78 -12.15
N VAL A 174 -0.37 -29.51 -11.86
CA VAL A 174 0.93 -28.83 -11.93
C VAL A 174 1.56 -28.87 -10.54
N VAL A 175 2.78 -29.38 -10.44
CA VAL A 175 3.54 -29.46 -9.19
C VAL A 175 4.85 -28.68 -9.35
N ALA A 176 5.05 -27.67 -8.53
CA ALA A 176 6.27 -26.88 -8.48
C ALA A 176 7.01 -27.16 -7.17
N VAL A 177 8.29 -27.51 -7.28
CA VAL A 177 9.21 -27.70 -6.17
C VAL A 177 10.26 -26.62 -6.25
N THR A 178 10.53 -25.94 -5.14
CA THR A 178 11.57 -24.91 -5.04
C THR A 178 12.83 -25.43 -4.35
N GLN A 179 13.94 -24.70 -4.48
CA GLN A 179 15.24 -25.14 -3.93
C GLN A 179 15.27 -25.19 -2.39
N ASP A 180 14.47 -24.37 -1.73
CA ASP A 180 14.24 -24.40 -0.28
C ASP A 180 13.35 -25.58 0.18
N GLY A 181 12.90 -26.42 -0.75
CA GLY A 181 12.09 -27.60 -0.45
C GLY A 181 10.60 -27.36 -0.37
N SER A 182 10.12 -26.13 -0.60
CA SER A 182 8.68 -25.86 -0.68
C SER A 182 8.07 -26.58 -1.89
N ILE A 183 6.87 -27.13 -1.72
CA ILE A 183 6.12 -27.81 -2.77
C ILE A 183 4.76 -27.10 -2.90
N LYS A 184 4.39 -26.75 -4.12
CA LYS A 184 3.06 -26.23 -4.45
C LYS A 184 2.45 -27.07 -5.55
N GLU A 185 1.16 -27.33 -5.43
CA GLU A 185 0.40 -28.12 -6.39
C GLU A 185 -0.92 -27.42 -6.72
N GLN A 186 -1.29 -27.43 -7.99
CA GLN A 186 -2.51 -26.77 -8.46
C GLN A 186 -3.08 -27.48 -9.68
N MET A 187 -4.42 -27.59 -9.73
CA MET A 187 -5.12 -28.10 -10.89
C MET A 187 -5.09 -27.08 -12.05
N LEU A 188 -4.89 -27.59 -13.25
CA LEU A 188 -4.88 -26.85 -14.50
C LEU A 188 -5.91 -27.48 -15.45
N SER A 189 -6.94 -26.73 -15.79
CA SER A 189 -7.87 -27.11 -16.85
C SER A 189 -7.23 -26.86 -18.22
N LEU A 190 -7.37 -27.83 -19.12
CA LEU A 190 -6.86 -27.78 -20.49
C LEU A 190 -8.03 -27.60 -21.45
N GLU A 191 -7.84 -26.83 -22.53
CA GLU A 191 -8.88 -26.60 -23.54
C GLU A 191 -9.15 -27.87 -24.36
N ASP A 192 -8.07 -28.53 -24.78
CA ASP A 192 -8.07 -29.76 -25.55
C ASP A 192 -7.57 -30.96 -24.73
N PRO A 193 -7.94 -32.20 -25.12
CA PRO A 193 -7.35 -33.40 -24.55
C PRO A 193 -5.84 -33.47 -24.82
N ILE A 194 -5.02 -33.63 -23.78
CA ILE A 194 -3.56 -33.75 -23.90
C ILE A 194 -3.07 -35.03 -23.24
N THR A 195 -2.15 -35.74 -23.91
CA THR A 195 -1.58 -36.98 -23.41
C THR A 195 -0.53 -36.74 -22.32
N GLN A 196 -0.30 -37.72 -21.45
CA GLN A 196 0.78 -37.62 -20.45
C GLN A 196 2.17 -37.49 -21.08
N GLU A 197 2.38 -38.05 -22.27
CA GLU A 197 3.63 -37.93 -23.01
C GLU A 197 3.90 -36.48 -23.41
N GLU A 198 2.90 -35.78 -23.96
CA GLU A 198 2.98 -34.35 -24.29
C GLU A 198 3.19 -33.48 -23.05
N LEU A 199 2.47 -33.74 -21.95
CA LEU A 199 2.66 -33.03 -20.68
C LEU A 199 4.08 -33.23 -20.13
N SER A 200 4.65 -34.43 -20.30
CA SER A 200 6.03 -34.73 -19.88
C SER A 200 7.05 -33.99 -20.75
N ILE A 201 6.80 -33.86 -22.06
CA ILE A 201 7.64 -33.05 -22.98
C ILE A 201 7.62 -31.58 -22.54
N ILE A 202 6.43 -31.04 -22.25
CA ILE A 202 6.26 -29.67 -21.75
C ILE A 202 7.02 -29.50 -20.44
N SER A 203 6.81 -30.37 -19.45
CA SER A 203 7.53 -30.33 -18.17
C SER A 203 9.06 -30.31 -18.38
N ASN A 204 9.60 -31.20 -19.22
CA ASN A 204 11.04 -31.26 -19.49
C ASN A 204 11.56 -29.98 -20.14
N ARG A 205 10.86 -29.45 -21.14
CA ARG A 205 11.22 -28.20 -21.84
C ARG A 205 11.19 -27.00 -20.90
N LEU A 206 10.17 -26.89 -20.07
CA LEU A 206 10.03 -25.85 -19.07
C LEU A 206 11.12 -25.96 -18.00
N ASN A 207 11.42 -27.16 -17.49
CA ASN A 207 12.52 -27.36 -16.55
C ASN A 207 13.88 -26.96 -17.15
N ALA A 208 14.14 -27.30 -18.42
CA ALA A 208 15.40 -26.92 -19.08
C ALA A 208 15.60 -25.40 -19.17
N THR A 209 14.50 -24.63 -19.19
CA THR A 209 14.54 -23.17 -19.39
C THR A 209 14.38 -22.38 -18.09
N LEU A 210 13.55 -22.89 -17.17
CA LEU A 210 13.06 -22.19 -15.98
C LEU A 210 13.68 -22.68 -14.67
N CYS A 211 14.35 -23.84 -14.64
CA CYS A 211 15.03 -24.29 -13.43
C CYS A 211 16.09 -23.28 -12.97
N ASN A 212 16.29 -23.21 -11.66
CA ASN A 212 17.16 -22.25 -10.97
C ASN A 212 16.74 -20.78 -11.15
N GLN A 213 15.58 -20.51 -11.74
CA GLN A 213 15.05 -19.16 -11.88
C GLN A 213 14.01 -18.85 -10.80
N ASN A 214 13.95 -17.58 -10.41
CA ASN A 214 12.90 -17.07 -9.52
C ASN A 214 11.67 -16.62 -10.32
N ARG A 215 10.57 -16.33 -9.62
CA ARG A 215 9.29 -15.93 -10.19
C ARG A 215 9.41 -14.79 -11.21
N THR A 216 10.12 -13.71 -10.87
CA THR A 216 10.27 -12.53 -11.72
C THR A 216 11.02 -12.86 -13.02
N GLN A 217 12.08 -13.65 -12.94
CA GLN A 217 12.84 -14.09 -14.11
C GLN A 217 12.01 -14.99 -15.04
N ILE A 218 11.18 -15.87 -14.47
CA ILE A 218 10.25 -16.71 -15.22
C ILE A 218 9.21 -15.83 -15.92
N GLU A 219 8.59 -14.90 -15.21
CA GLU A 219 7.56 -14.00 -15.75
C GLU A 219 8.07 -13.16 -16.94
N ILE A 220 9.31 -12.66 -16.88
CA ILE A 220 9.94 -11.95 -18.00
C ILE A 220 10.12 -12.86 -19.21
N LYS A 221 10.60 -14.10 -19.01
CA LYS A 221 10.83 -15.04 -20.13
C LYS A 221 9.54 -15.51 -20.79
N VAL A 222 8.48 -15.70 -20.01
CA VAL A 222 7.19 -16.26 -20.48
C VAL A 222 6.41 -15.27 -21.35
N ARG A 223 6.65 -13.95 -21.19
CA ARG A 223 5.92 -12.90 -21.92
C ARG A 223 5.97 -13.08 -23.44
N ASP A 224 7.10 -13.54 -23.98
CA ASP A 224 7.37 -13.62 -25.42
C ASP A 224 7.32 -15.06 -25.98
N TRP A 225 6.77 -16.03 -25.23
CA TRP A 225 6.65 -17.40 -25.72
C TRP A 225 5.56 -17.58 -26.75
N ALA A 226 5.91 -18.29 -27.83
CA ALA A 226 5.04 -18.55 -28.97
C ALA A 226 4.12 -19.76 -28.78
N GLU A 227 4.51 -20.75 -27.98
CA GLU A 227 3.69 -21.94 -27.74
C GLU A 227 2.66 -21.70 -26.63
N GLU A 228 1.37 -21.78 -26.99
CA GLU A 228 0.23 -21.47 -26.11
C GLU A 228 0.22 -22.32 -24.83
N LEU A 229 0.43 -23.64 -24.96
CA LEU A 229 0.40 -24.57 -23.83
C LEU A 229 1.55 -24.32 -22.84
N ASP A 230 2.75 -24.06 -23.34
CA ASP A 230 3.89 -23.68 -22.50
C ASP A 230 3.61 -22.41 -21.72
N LYS A 231 3.03 -21.43 -22.40
CA LYS A 231 2.64 -20.16 -21.80
C LYS A 231 1.58 -20.36 -20.72
N ILE A 232 0.58 -21.21 -20.95
CA ILE A 232 -0.46 -21.54 -19.96
C ILE A 232 0.17 -22.19 -18.71
N VAL A 233 0.99 -23.22 -18.88
CA VAL A 233 1.63 -23.93 -17.75
C VAL A 233 2.58 -22.99 -17.00
N ALA A 234 3.37 -22.19 -17.70
CA ALA A 234 4.31 -21.29 -17.06
C ALA A 234 3.62 -20.09 -16.39
N THR A 235 2.51 -19.60 -16.94
CA THR A 235 1.67 -18.60 -16.26
C THR A 235 1.12 -19.19 -14.96
N ARG A 236 0.62 -20.43 -14.98
CA ARG A 236 0.19 -21.14 -13.78
C ARG A 236 1.32 -21.31 -12.77
N LEU A 237 2.53 -21.65 -13.22
CA LEU A 237 3.72 -21.71 -12.37
C LEU A 237 4.02 -20.36 -11.71
N VAL A 238 3.94 -19.24 -12.46
CA VAL A 238 4.16 -17.90 -11.91
C VAL A 238 3.15 -17.59 -10.80
N GLU A 239 1.87 -17.93 -10.99
CA GLU A 239 0.84 -17.81 -9.95
C GLU A 239 1.16 -18.66 -8.72
N MET A 240 1.58 -19.91 -8.91
CA MET A 240 1.96 -20.81 -7.82
C MET A 240 3.14 -20.27 -7.01
N LEU A 241 4.21 -19.84 -7.68
CA LEU A 241 5.38 -19.24 -7.04
C LEU A 241 5.02 -17.93 -6.32
N ARG A 242 4.16 -17.10 -6.92
CA ARG A 242 3.62 -15.89 -6.28
C ARG A 242 2.86 -16.22 -5.00
N SER A 243 2.12 -17.32 -4.97
CA SER A 243 1.43 -17.74 -3.74
C SER A 243 2.43 -18.13 -2.66
N LEU A 244 3.53 -18.82 -2.98
CA LEU A 244 4.56 -19.20 -1.99
C LEU A 244 5.25 -17.96 -1.37
N GLU A 245 5.34 -16.85 -2.10
CA GLU A 245 5.80 -15.55 -1.57
C GLU A 245 4.91 -15.04 -0.44
N GLN A 246 3.61 -15.35 -0.47
CA GLN A 246 2.61 -14.82 0.47
C GLN A 246 2.54 -15.60 1.81
N TYR A 247 3.11 -16.82 1.89
CA TYR A 247 2.86 -17.76 3.01
C TYR A 247 4.00 -17.90 4.03
N ARG A 248 5.13 -17.19 3.92
CA ARG A 248 6.15 -17.23 4.99
C ARG A 248 5.83 -16.23 6.10
N ASP A 249 6.07 -16.65 7.36
CA ASP A 249 5.90 -15.85 8.57
C ASP A 249 6.71 -14.53 8.47
N VAL A 250 6.03 -13.47 8.03
CA VAL A 250 6.56 -12.12 8.11
C VAL A 250 6.56 -11.72 9.58
N GLN A 251 7.72 -11.83 10.23
CA GLN A 251 7.85 -11.38 11.61
C GLN A 251 7.66 -9.87 11.67
N LEU A 252 6.65 -9.43 12.44
CA LEU A 252 6.37 -8.01 12.64
C LEU A 252 6.86 -7.53 13.99
N TYR A 253 7.61 -6.43 13.93
CA TYR A 253 8.07 -5.67 15.08
C TYR A 253 7.16 -4.47 15.25
N ARG A 254 6.73 -4.24 16.48
CA ARG A 254 5.78 -3.19 16.84
C ARG A 254 6.35 -2.40 18.00
N GLU A 255 6.36 -1.09 17.89
CA GLU A 255 6.86 -0.19 18.93
C GLU A 255 5.86 0.95 19.16
N GLY A 256 5.83 1.49 20.38
CA GLY A 256 4.99 2.63 20.73
C GLY A 256 3.50 2.33 20.88
N LEU A 257 3.12 1.11 21.28
CA LEU A 257 1.74 0.78 21.67
C LEU A 257 1.17 1.76 22.72
N ALA A 258 2.03 2.24 23.63
CA ALA A 258 1.65 3.26 24.61
C ALA A 258 1.16 4.58 23.98
N ASN A 259 1.54 4.90 22.75
CA ASN A 259 1.07 6.12 22.06
C ASN A 259 -0.44 6.07 21.81
N ILE A 260 -0.99 4.88 21.54
CA ILE A 260 -2.44 4.67 21.37
C ILE A 260 -3.19 4.95 22.67
N LEU A 261 -2.58 4.63 23.82
CA LEU A 261 -3.18 4.88 25.13
C LEU A 261 -3.42 6.38 25.39
N ASN A 262 -2.64 7.25 24.75
CA ASN A 262 -2.75 8.69 24.89
C ASN A 262 -3.72 9.33 23.88
N GLN A 263 -4.31 8.55 22.96
CA GLN A 263 -5.22 9.09 21.96
C GLN A 263 -6.64 9.23 22.53
N PRO A 264 -7.24 10.43 22.47
CA PRO A 264 -8.52 10.69 23.09
C PRO A 264 -9.70 9.94 22.43
N GLU A 265 -9.53 9.46 21.19
CA GLU A 265 -10.44 8.55 20.48
C GLU A 265 -10.70 7.24 21.23
N PHE A 266 -9.73 6.80 22.03
CA PHE A 266 -9.74 5.49 22.66
C PHE A 266 -10.01 5.58 24.17
N ASN A 267 -10.66 6.65 24.63
CA ASN A 267 -10.97 6.85 26.05
C ASN A 267 -11.90 5.78 26.67
N ASN A 268 -12.61 5.01 25.85
CA ASN A 268 -13.44 3.89 26.29
C ASN A 268 -12.61 2.61 26.38
N ILE A 269 -12.64 1.96 27.56
CA ILE A 269 -11.92 0.71 27.84
C ILE A 269 -12.26 -0.42 26.84
N SER A 270 -13.52 -0.56 26.40
CA SER A 270 -13.88 -1.60 25.43
C SER A 270 -13.26 -1.34 24.07
N THR A 271 -13.34 -0.10 23.58
CA THR A 271 -12.73 0.33 22.32
C THR A 271 -11.21 0.20 22.39
N MET A 272 -10.60 0.61 23.50
CA MET A 272 -9.16 0.48 23.73
C MET A 272 -8.71 -0.98 23.68
N ARG A 273 -9.41 -1.90 24.36
CA ARG A 273 -9.09 -3.32 24.33
C ARG A 273 -9.20 -3.89 22.92
N GLN A 274 -10.25 -3.52 22.17
CA GLN A 274 -10.41 -3.95 20.79
C GLN A 274 -9.24 -3.45 19.92
N VAL A 275 -8.92 -2.16 19.99
CA VAL A 275 -7.79 -1.57 19.24
C VAL A 275 -6.46 -2.23 19.59
N MET A 276 -6.17 -2.41 20.88
CA MET A 276 -4.96 -3.08 21.34
C MET A 276 -4.88 -4.52 20.84
N GLN A 277 -5.98 -5.27 20.91
CA GLN A 277 -6.05 -6.64 20.39
C GLN A 277 -5.80 -6.67 18.87
N THR A 278 -6.41 -5.76 18.12
CA THR A 278 -6.19 -5.62 16.66
C THR A 278 -4.74 -5.36 16.32
N ILE A 279 -4.06 -4.48 17.07
CA ILE A 279 -2.68 -4.10 16.78
C ILE A 279 -1.70 -5.20 17.23
N GLU A 280 -1.83 -5.73 18.44
CA GLU A 280 -0.90 -6.72 19.03
C GLU A 280 -1.08 -8.12 18.42
N THR A 281 -2.32 -8.60 18.39
CA THR A 281 -2.66 -10.01 18.08
C THR A 281 -3.37 -10.18 16.74
N GLY A 282 -3.82 -9.09 16.12
CA GLY A 282 -4.63 -9.15 14.91
C GLY A 282 -3.86 -9.65 13.69
N ASN A 283 -4.49 -10.57 12.97
CA ASN A 283 -4.01 -11.08 11.67
C ASN A 283 -4.12 -10.02 10.56
N ALA A 284 -4.83 -8.91 10.81
CA ALA A 284 -5.13 -7.90 9.81
C ALA A 284 -3.86 -7.22 9.25
N LEU A 285 -2.93 -6.78 10.11
CA LEU A 285 -1.67 -6.16 9.66
C LEU A 285 -0.80 -7.11 8.81
N PRO A 286 -0.53 -8.36 9.24
CA PRO A 286 0.14 -9.35 8.39
C PRO A 286 -0.53 -9.53 7.03
N THR A 287 -1.86 -9.51 6.94
CA THR A 287 -2.57 -9.72 5.66
C THR A 287 -2.52 -8.53 4.70
N LEU A 288 -2.30 -7.30 5.19
CA LEU A 288 -2.15 -6.11 4.35
C LEU A 288 -0.76 -6.06 3.68
N ILE A 289 0.26 -6.65 4.31
CA ILE A 289 1.65 -6.58 3.87
C ILE A 289 1.87 -7.22 2.48
N PRO A 290 1.39 -8.45 2.19
CA PRO A 290 1.54 -9.06 0.87
C PRO A 290 0.97 -8.22 -0.28
N GLU A 291 -0.15 -7.53 -0.06
CA GLU A 291 -0.76 -6.67 -1.07
C GLU A 291 0.13 -5.46 -1.41
N ILE A 292 0.70 -4.83 -0.39
CA ILE A 292 1.65 -3.70 -0.52
C ILE A 292 2.94 -4.15 -1.22
N LEU A 293 3.40 -5.36 -0.93
CA LEU A 293 4.60 -5.93 -1.54
C LEU A 293 4.40 -6.25 -3.03
N GLN A 294 3.15 -6.55 -3.44
CA GLN A 294 2.83 -6.99 -4.80
C GLN A 294 2.40 -5.85 -5.74
N ASN A 295 1.68 -4.84 -5.23
CA ASN A 295 1.09 -3.77 -6.05
C ASN A 295 1.93 -2.48 -6.08
N TYR A 296 3.24 -2.59 -5.90
CA TYR A 296 4.09 -1.41 -5.67
C TYR A 296 4.56 -0.74 -6.97
N GLU A 297 4.02 0.45 -7.27
CA GLU A 297 4.53 1.37 -8.31
C GLU A 297 5.50 2.44 -7.75
N GLY A 298 5.85 2.37 -6.47
CA GLY A 298 6.62 3.41 -5.77
C GLY A 298 5.75 4.24 -4.81
N GLY A 299 6.29 4.57 -3.63
CA GLY A 299 5.70 5.55 -2.71
C GLY A 299 5.19 4.97 -1.38
N VAL A 300 4.24 5.67 -0.78
CA VAL A 300 3.61 5.32 0.51
C VAL A 300 2.15 4.96 0.25
N GLN A 301 1.72 3.82 0.76
CA GLN A 301 0.33 3.40 0.75
C GLN A 301 -0.35 3.83 2.06
N VAL A 302 -1.55 4.41 1.93
CA VAL A 302 -2.35 4.91 3.05
C VAL A 302 -3.72 4.24 2.98
N VAL A 303 -4.18 3.67 4.08
CA VAL A 303 -5.53 3.12 4.27
C VAL A 303 -6.16 3.83 5.45
N ILE A 304 -7.38 4.37 5.28
CA ILE A 304 -8.02 5.25 6.25
C ILE A 304 -9.34 4.64 6.70
N GLY A 305 -9.45 4.33 8.00
CA GLY A 305 -10.71 4.02 8.66
C GLY A 305 -11.56 3.00 7.91
N GLY A 306 -12.72 3.43 7.40
CA GLY A 306 -13.68 2.61 6.67
C GLY A 306 -13.18 1.98 5.35
N GLU A 307 -12.01 2.38 4.85
CA GLU A 307 -11.36 1.72 3.71
C GLU A 307 -10.72 0.38 4.08
N ASN A 308 -10.50 0.14 5.39
CA ASN A 308 -9.98 -1.13 5.85
C ASN A 308 -10.98 -2.26 5.59
N ARG A 309 -10.47 -3.38 5.06
CA ARG A 309 -11.26 -4.60 4.80
C ARG A 309 -11.73 -5.31 6.07
N PHE A 310 -11.09 -5.01 7.19
CA PHE A 310 -11.37 -5.60 8.50
C PHE A 310 -12.16 -4.62 9.35
N ASP A 311 -13.32 -5.06 9.86
CA ASP A 311 -14.19 -4.21 10.67
C ASP A 311 -13.49 -3.69 11.94
N ASP A 312 -12.61 -4.50 12.54
CA ASP A 312 -11.82 -4.14 13.73
C ASP A 312 -10.76 -3.06 13.46
N MET A 313 -10.52 -2.69 12.20
CA MET A 313 -9.60 -1.62 11.79
C MET A 313 -10.30 -0.34 11.37
N ARG A 314 -11.63 -0.25 11.43
CA ARG A 314 -12.39 0.95 10.99
C ARG A 314 -12.05 2.23 11.75
N LEU A 315 -11.53 2.11 12.98
CA LEU A 315 -11.09 3.26 13.79
C LEU A 315 -9.61 3.62 13.57
N LEU A 316 -8.91 2.85 12.73
CA LEU A 316 -7.48 2.94 12.53
C LEU A 316 -7.15 3.35 11.10
N SER A 317 -6.09 4.11 10.97
CA SER A 317 -5.40 4.37 9.72
C SER A 317 -4.04 3.70 9.72
N VAL A 318 -3.63 3.28 8.53
CA VAL A 318 -2.40 2.55 8.28
C VAL A 318 -1.62 3.27 7.20
N VAL A 319 -0.34 3.54 7.46
CA VAL A 319 0.58 4.16 6.50
C VAL A 319 1.77 3.24 6.34
N LEU A 320 2.00 2.70 5.15
CA LEU A 320 3.00 1.68 4.90
C LEU A 320 3.83 2.03 3.66
N ALA A 321 5.12 1.72 3.71
CA ALA A 321 6.04 1.84 2.59
C ALA A 321 6.94 0.60 2.53
N ARG A 322 7.31 0.24 1.31
CA ARG A 322 8.23 -0.85 1.04
C ARG A 322 9.67 -0.36 1.21
N TYR A 323 10.51 -1.20 1.80
CA TYR A 323 11.97 -1.00 1.84
C TYR A 323 12.69 -2.25 1.33
N GLY A 324 13.93 -2.08 0.86
CA GLY A 324 14.77 -3.17 0.35
C GLY A 324 15.08 -3.04 -1.14
N ILE A 325 15.64 -4.11 -1.70
CA ILE A 325 16.18 -4.17 -3.06
C ILE A 325 15.24 -5.01 -3.92
N ASP A 326 14.79 -4.45 -5.04
CA ASP A 326 13.89 -5.13 -5.97
C ASP A 326 14.43 -6.49 -6.42
N GLY A 327 13.58 -7.52 -6.31
CA GLY A 327 13.90 -8.89 -6.71
C GLY A 327 14.91 -9.62 -5.81
N GLN A 328 15.32 -9.04 -4.68
CA GLN A 328 16.28 -9.68 -3.76
C GLN A 328 15.76 -9.76 -2.33
N VAL A 329 15.56 -8.62 -1.68
CA VAL A 329 15.25 -8.54 -0.25
C VAL A 329 14.20 -7.46 -0.09
N VAL A 330 13.08 -7.79 0.55
CA VAL A 330 12.00 -6.84 0.74
C VAL A 330 11.45 -6.90 2.15
N GLY A 331 11.15 -5.73 2.72
CA GLY A 331 10.30 -5.61 3.89
C GLY A 331 9.35 -4.41 3.79
N VAL A 332 8.53 -4.25 4.81
CA VAL A 332 7.58 -3.14 4.95
C VAL A 332 7.87 -2.39 6.24
N VAL A 333 7.88 -1.07 6.17
CA VAL A 333 7.89 -0.16 7.31
C VAL A 333 6.63 0.69 7.26
N GLY A 334 6.06 0.99 8.41
CA GLY A 334 4.90 1.83 8.50
C GLY A 334 4.45 2.10 9.92
N LEU A 335 3.22 2.54 10.03
CA LEU A 335 2.60 2.88 11.29
C LEU A 335 1.09 2.62 11.28
N VAL A 336 0.55 2.54 12.48
CA VAL A 336 -0.88 2.37 12.76
C VAL A 336 -1.29 3.36 13.84
N GLY A 337 -2.35 4.11 13.60
CA GLY A 337 -2.89 5.13 14.53
C GLY A 337 -4.37 5.39 14.28
N SER A 338 -4.99 6.33 15.00
CA SER A 338 -6.38 6.74 14.71
C SER A 338 -6.53 7.40 13.34
N THR A 339 -7.76 7.53 12.86
CA THR A 339 -8.08 8.25 11.61
C THR A 339 -7.70 9.72 11.65
N ARG A 340 -7.58 10.34 12.84
CA ARG A 340 -7.13 11.72 13.06
C ARG A 340 -5.60 11.90 12.94
N MET A 341 -4.85 10.87 12.60
CA MET A 341 -3.40 10.95 12.43
C MET A 341 -2.88 12.22 11.72
N GLU A 342 -1.74 12.74 12.19
CA GLU A 342 -0.94 13.76 11.50
C GLU A 342 -0.34 13.17 10.21
N TYR A 343 -1.13 13.08 9.12
CA TYR A 343 -0.74 12.35 7.91
C TYR A 343 0.52 12.88 7.25
N ASN A 344 0.74 14.21 7.20
CA ASN A 344 1.96 14.78 6.60
C ASN A 344 3.22 14.28 7.32
N ARG A 345 3.23 14.38 8.65
CA ARG A 345 4.33 13.89 9.49
C ARG A 345 4.50 12.38 9.38
N SER A 346 3.39 11.65 9.40
CA SER A 346 3.35 10.18 9.36
C SER A 346 3.89 9.63 8.04
N ILE A 347 3.40 10.14 6.91
CA ILE A 347 3.83 9.75 5.56
C ILE A 347 5.31 10.14 5.35
N SER A 348 5.70 11.36 5.72
CA SER A 348 7.10 11.81 5.60
C SER A 348 8.05 10.93 6.42
N THR A 349 7.64 10.54 7.63
CA THR A 349 8.43 9.66 8.51
C THR A 349 8.60 8.28 7.89
N VAL A 350 7.49 7.65 7.49
CA VAL A 350 7.50 6.31 6.89
C VAL A 350 8.33 6.30 5.60
N GLN A 351 8.15 7.32 4.75
CA GLN A 351 8.91 7.45 3.51
C GLN A 351 10.41 7.61 3.78
N TYR A 352 10.80 8.50 4.70
CA TYR A 352 12.20 8.72 5.03
C TYR A 352 12.86 7.45 5.58
N ILE A 353 12.20 6.76 6.51
CA ILE A 353 12.72 5.51 7.09
C ILE A 353 12.80 4.42 6.03
N ALA A 354 11.82 4.28 5.14
CA ALA A 354 11.88 3.31 4.05
C ALA A 354 13.10 3.53 3.14
N HIS A 355 13.37 4.79 2.77
CA HIS A 355 14.55 5.14 1.95
C HIS A 355 15.86 4.88 2.68
N LEU A 356 15.95 5.30 3.95
CA LEU A 356 17.12 5.02 4.79
C LEU A 356 17.33 3.51 4.93
N MET A 357 16.25 2.75 5.07
CA MET A 357 16.32 1.30 5.18
C MET A 357 16.83 0.65 3.90
N THR A 358 16.29 1.04 2.75
CA THR A 358 16.76 0.57 1.45
C THR A 358 18.24 0.86 1.24
N ASN A 359 18.72 2.06 1.58
CA ASN A 359 20.12 2.44 1.42
C ASN A 359 21.06 1.57 2.27
N LEU A 360 20.75 1.39 3.55
CA LEU A 360 21.56 0.56 4.45
C LEU A 360 21.57 -0.93 4.05
N LEU A 361 20.44 -1.47 3.56
CA LEU A 361 20.42 -2.82 3.00
C LEU A 361 21.27 -2.93 1.74
N THR A 362 21.25 -1.90 0.89
CA THR A 362 22.05 -1.85 -0.35
C THR A 362 23.54 -1.83 -0.03
N GLU A 363 23.98 -1.00 0.92
CA GLU A 363 25.37 -0.94 1.40
C GLU A 363 25.82 -2.30 1.96
N ARG A 364 24.97 -2.96 2.74
CA ARG A 364 25.26 -4.29 3.32
C ARG A 364 25.34 -5.39 2.26
N SER A 365 24.42 -5.39 1.29
CA SER A 365 24.44 -6.35 0.18
C SER A 365 25.66 -6.14 -0.72
N GLY A 366 26.08 -4.89 -0.96
CA GLY A 366 27.30 -4.57 -1.70
C GLY A 366 28.57 -5.09 -1.03
N ASN A 367 28.65 -5.06 0.30
CA ASN A 367 29.78 -5.60 1.06
C ASN A 367 29.79 -7.13 1.16
N ASN A 368 28.66 -7.82 0.96
CA ASN A 368 28.58 -9.29 1.02
C ASN A 368 28.77 -9.99 -0.34
N PHE A 369 28.79 -9.25 -1.46
CA PHE A 369 29.05 -9.79 -2.81
C PHE A 369 30.47 -9.48 -3.35
N ILE A 370 31.29 -8.75 -2.59
CA ILE A 370 32.70 -8.50 -2.94
C ILE A 370 33.60 -9.07 -1.85
N GLY A 371 34.01 -10.34 -2.01
CA GLY A 371 35.17 -10.89 -1.34
C GLY A 371 35.33 -12.42 -1.47
N PRO A 372 36.57 -12.91 -1.64
CA PRO A 372 37.54 -12.57 -2.67
C PRO A 372 37.39 -13.50 -3.91
N THR A 373 37.88 -13.04 -5.05
CA THR A 373 38.10 -13.85 -6.27
C THR A 373 38.98 -15.06 -6.04
#